data_AF-A0A800J420-F1
#
_entry.id   AF-A0A800J420-F1
#
_cell.length_a   1.000
_cell.length_b   1.000
_cell.length_c   1.000
_cell.angle_alpha   90.00
_cell.angle_beta   90.00
_cell.angle_gamma   90.00
#
_symmetry.space_group_name_H-M   'P 1'
#
loop_
_entity.id
_entity.type
_entity.pdbx_description
1 polymer ?
#
loop_
_entity_poly.entity_id
_entity_poly.type
_entity_poly.pdbx_seq_one_letter_code
_entity_poly.pdbx_strand_id
1 'polypeptide(L)' 'MYSTRGIEAIATVTELRSRTSALIDQAAGLETGIMIQKNNDPVAVLVGYDKYMELYELQKKQKGNK' A
#
# COMPACT_ATOMS: atom_id res chain seq x y z
N MET A 1 -13.76 3.94 13.03
CA MET A 1 -12.38 4.17 12.55
C MET A 1 -11.84 2.84 12.03
N TYR A 2 -11.53 2.75 10.73
CA TYR A 2 -10.98 1.52 10.16
C TYR A 2 -9.62 1.24 10.79
N SER A 3 -9.47 0.03 11.33
CA SER A 3 -8.26 -0.43 12.00
C SER A 3 -7.12 -0.49 10.96
N THR A 4 -6.17 0.43 11.06
CA THR A 4 -4.96 0.54 10.23
C THR A 4 -3.97 -0.56 10.62
N ARG A 5 -4.36 -1.83 10.49
CA ARG A 5 -3.50 -2.98 10.80
C ARG A 5 -2.28 -2.96 9.86
N GLY A 6 -1.20 -2.34 10.31
CA GLY A 6 0.08 -2.28 9.62
C GLY A 6 0.12 -1.33 8.42
N ILE A 7 -0.59 -0.19 8.47
CA ILE A 7 -0.48 0.85 7.43
C ILE A 7 0.10 2.11 8.06
N GLU A 8 1.27 2.52 7.58
CA GLU A 8 2.04 3.64 8.13
C GLU A 8 1.59 5.01 7.60
N ALA A 9 0.78 5.05 6.53
CA ALA A 9 0.27 6.30 5.99
C ALA A 9 -1.10 6.15 5.30
N ILE A 10 -1.89 7.23 5.30
CA ILE A 10 -3.17 7.32 4.60
C ILE A 10 -3.12 8.50 3.64
N ALA A 11 -3.55 8.30 2.41
CA ALA A 11 -3.71 9.34 1.40
C ALA A 11 -5.07 9.22 0.69
N THR A 12 -5.61 10.33 0.24
CA THR A 12 -6.84 10.36 -0.58
C THR A 12 -6.52 10.16 -2.05
N VAL A 13 -7.53 9.77 -2.84
CA VAL A 13 -7.40 9.74 -4.32
C VAL A 13 -6.99 11.11 -4.90
N THR A 14 -7.42 12.21 -4.28
CA THR A 14 -7.03 13.55 -4.72
C THR A 14 -5.55 13.82 -4.48
N GLU A 15 -5.02 13.44 -3.31
CA GLU A 15 -3.59 13.55 -3.00
C GLU A 15 -2.75 12.63 -3.87
N LEU A 16 -3.23 11.41 -4.16
CA LEU A 16 -2.57 10.51 -5.09
C LEU A 16 -2.35 11.15 -6.46
N ARG A 17 -3.31 11.93 -6.96
CA ARG A 17 -3.22 12.62 -8.24
C ARG A 17 -2.34 13.88 -8.19
N SER A 18 -2.41 14.66 -7.12
CA SER A 18 -1.68 15.93 -7.02
C SER A 18 -0.24 15.77 -6.52
N ARG A 19 0.06 14.68 -5.82
CA ARG A 19 1.36 14.41 -5.17
C ARG A 19 1.90 13.03 -5.55
N THR A 20 1.62 12.58 -6.77
CA THR A 20 1.97 11.23 -7.25
C THR A 20 3.43 10.85 -6.96
N SER A 21 4.39 11.70 -7.38
CA SER A 21 5.82 11.42 -7.21
C SER A 21 6.21 11.29 -5.74
N ALA A 22 5.76 12.23 -4.89
CA ALA A 22 6.08 12.21 -3.47
C ALA A 22 5.51 10.98 -2.76
N LEU A 23 4.31 10.53 -3.16
CA LEU A 23 3.69 9.32 -2.60
C LEU A 23 4.37 8.04 -3.09
N ILE A 24 4.89 8.02 -4.32
CA ILE A 24 5.73 6.92 -4.82
C ILE A 24 7.02 6.84 -4.00
N ASP A 25 7.72 7.96 -3.84
CA ASP A 25 8.97 8.02 -3.08
C ASP A 25 8.76 7.59 -1.62
N GLN A 26 7.66 8.07 -1.02
CA GLN A 26 7.26 7.66 0.32
C GLN A 26 6.98 6.15 0.37
N ALA A 27 6.15 5.62 -0.53
CA ALA A 27 5.80 4.19 -0.54
C ALA A 27 7.01 3.27 -0.78
N ALA A 28 8.01 3.73 -1.54
CA ALA A 28 9.26 3.00 -1.76
C ALA A 28 10.11 2.85 -0.49
N GLY A 29 10.02 3.79 0.45
CA GLY A 29 10.74 3.76 1.72
C GLY A 29 10.01 3.11 2.89
N LEU A 30 8.75 2.68 2.71
CA LEU A 30 7.95 2.06 3.76
C LEU A 30 8.09 0.54 3.75
N GLU A 31 8.19 -0.07 4.94
CA GLU A 31 8.11 -1.53 5.10
C GLU A 31 6.69 -2.05 4.90
N THR A 32 5.71 -1.14 4.94
CA THR A 32 4.29 -1.41 4.73
C THR A 32 3.77 -0.77 3.42
N GLY A 33 2.71 0.03 3.48
CA GLY A 33 2.13 0.73 2.34
C GLY A 33 1.28 1.92 2.78
N ILE A 34 0.85 2.70 1.79
CA ILE A 34 -0.03 3.85 1.96
C ILE A 34 -1.45 3.44 1.59
N MET A 35 -2.38 3.54 2.53
CA MET A 35 -3.80 3.32 2.22
C MET A 35 -4.32 4.47 1.37
N ILE A 36 -4.90 4.14 0.22
CA ILE A 36 -5.61 5.10 -0.62
C ILE A 36 -7.10 5.02 -0.30
N GLN A 37 -7.69 6.17 0.02
CA GLN A 37 -9.11 6.29 0.34
C GLN A 37 -9.87 7.24 -0.59
N LYS A 38 -11.15 6.95 -0.80
CA LYS A 38 -12.10 7.82 -1.49
C LYS A 38 -13.35 7.95 -0.62
N ASN A 39 -13.77 9.17 -0.30
CA ASN A 39 -14.92 9.42 0.57
C ASN A 39 -14.83 8.70 1.93
N ASN A 40 -13.63 8.62 2.52
CA ASN A 40 -13.30 7.89 3.75
C ASN A 40 -13.38 6.36 3.68
N ASP A 41 -13.63 5.79 2.49
CA ASP A 41 -13.59 4.36 2.29
C ASP A 41 -12.23 3.92 1.72
N PRO A 42 -11.60 2.87 2.28
CA PRO A 42 -10.36 2.31 1.74
C PRO A 42 -10.63 1.67 0.37
N VAL A 43 -9.86 2.06 -0.64
CA VAL A 43 -10.03 1.56 -2.02
C VAL A 43 -8.81 0.82 -2.57
N ALA A 44 -7.61 1.17 -2.09
CA ALA A 44 -6.37 0.53 -2.51
C ALA A 44 -5.26 0.70 -1.47
N VAL A 45 -4.15 0.01 -1.66
CA VAL A 45 -2.89 0.26 -0.94
C VAL A 45 -1.80 0.47 -1.98
N LEU A 46 -1.06 1.58 -1.86
CA LEU A 46 0.16 1.82 -2.62
C LEU A 46 1.34 1.24 -1.82
N VAL A 47 2.09 0.33 -2.43
CA VAL A 47 3.29 -0.28 -1.83
C VAL A 47 4.49 -0.04 -2.73
N GLY A 48 5.67 0.04 -2.13
CA GLY A 48 6.93 0.00 -2.86
C GLY A 48 7.08 -1.31 -3.65
N TYR A 49 7.89 -1.27 -4.71
CA TYR A 49 8.09 -2.42 -5.60
C TYR A 49 8.69 -3.63 -4.86
N ASP A 50 9.73 -3.42 -4.05
CA ASP A 50 10.37 -4.50 -3.31
C ASP A 50 9.39 -5.16 -2.33
N LYS A 51 8.55 -4.34 -1.68
CA LYS A 51 7.50 -4.85 -0.80
C LYS A 51 6.45 -5.66 -1.56
N TYR A 52 6.04 -5.19 -2.73
CA TYR A 52 5.14 -5.94 -3.60
C TYR A 52 5.72 -7.31 -3.96
N MET A 53 7.01 -7.37 -4.31
CA MET A 53 7.69 -8.63 -4.64
C MET A 53 7.77 -9.58 -3.45
N GLU A 54 8.07 -9.09 -2.25
CA GLU A 54 8.04 -9.88 -1.02
C GLU A 54 6.64 -10.50 -0.78
N LEU A 55 5.59 -9.68 -0.88
CA LEU A 55 4.19 -10.12 -0.72
C LEU A 55 3.80 -11.15 -1.79
N TYR A 56 4.22 -10.93 -3.03
CA TYR A 56 3.96 -11.84 -4.15
C TYR A 56 4.62 -13.21 -3.93
N GLU A 57 5.89 -13.24 -3.51
CA GLU A 57 6.60 -14.49 -3.23
C GLU A 57 6.02 -15.22 -2.01
N LEU A 58 5.62 -14.49 -0.97
CA LEU A 58 4.90 -15.07 0.17
C LEU A 58 3.58 -15.71 -0.26
N GLN A 59 2.82 -15.03 -1.12
CA GLN A 59 1.56 -15.58 -1.65
C GLN A 59 1.80 -16.84 -2.49
N LYS A 60 2.85 -16.86 -3.32
CA LYS A 60 3.25 -18.05 -4.09
C LYS A 60 3.59 -19.23 -3.18
N LYS A 61 4.42 -19.02 -2.16
CA LYS A 61 4.80 -20.06 -1.19
C LYS A 61 3.59 -20.64 -0.46
N GLN A 62 2.61 -19.80 -0.09
CA GLN A 62 1.37 -20.26 0.55
C GLN A 62 0.49 -21.10 -0.38
N LYS A 63 0.53 -20.85 -1.70
CA LYS A 63 -0.23 -21.62 -2.69
C LYS A 63 0.45 -22.93 -3.11
N GLY A 64 1.77 -23.03 -3.03
CA GLY A 64 2.52 -24.26 -3.34
C GLY A 64 2.52 -25.32 -2.22
N ASN A 65 1.98 -24.97 -1.05
CA ASN A 65 1.90 -25.85 0.13
C ASN A 65 0.48 -26.46 0.32
N LYS A 66 -0.36 -26.43 -0.72
CA LYS A 66 -1.68 -27.06 -0.82
C LYS A 66 -1.67 -28.06 -1.96
#